data_AF-A0A2V6WKM7-F1
#
_entry.id   AF-A0A2V6WKM7-F1
#
_cell.length_a   1.000
_cell.length_b   1.000
_cell.length_c   1.000
_cell.angle_alpha   90.00
_cell.angle_beta   90.00
_cell.angle_gamma   90.00
#
_symmetry.space_group_name_H-M   'P 1'
#
loop_
_entity.id
_entity.type
_entity.pdbx_description
1 polymer ?
#
loop_
_entity_poly.entity_id
_entity_poly.type
_entity_poly.pdbx_seq_one_letter_code
_entity_poly.pdbx_strand_id
1 'polypeptide(L)'
;MLLGLLALTLALALLGPPRRTAAQGGAEVWLNVQKGGGTKLNIAVPVFTVVRGADAGVGRVLAEVTGNDLTYTGLFSVVSGTAALPADNPAALRQALTDFAAAGAHAALQGRVTISRDRAEG
;
A
#
# COMPACT_ATOMS: atom_id res chain seq x y z
N MET A 1 46.46 31.06 36.89
CA MET A 1 46.44 30.93 35.40
C MET A 1 45.79 29.63 34.92
N LEU A 2 46.02 28.48 35.59
CA LEU A 2 45.46 27.18 35.19
C LEU A 2 43.91 27.12 35.21
N LEU A 3 43.27 27.70 36.24
CA LEU A 3 41.80 27.76 36.33
C LEU A 3 41.15 28.58 35.21
N GLY A 4 41.79 29.68 34.79
CA GLY A 4 41.27 30.52 33.70
C GLY A 4 41.32 29.83 32.35
N LEU A 5 42.35 29.01 32.13
CA LEU A 5 42.49 28.20 30.90
C LEU A 5 41.45 27.07 30.85
N LEU A 6 41.15 26.46 32.01
CA LEU A 6 40.12 25.42 32.12
C LEU A 6 38.70 26.00 31.88
N ALA A 7 38.42 27.19 32.41
CA ALA A 7 37.14 27.86 32.18
C ALA A 7 36.96 28.25 30.70
N LEU A 8 38.02 28.72 30.04
CA LEU A 8 37.98 29.10 28.63
C LEU A 8 37.79 27.90 27.70
N THR A 9 38.43 26.76 27.99
CA THR A 9 38.28 25.53 27.20
C THR A 9 36.88 24.92 27.34
N LEU A 10 36.29 24.97 28.54
CA LEU A 10 34.92 24.50 28.76
C LEU A 10 33.89 25.40 28.05
N ALA A 11 34.09 26.72 28.07
CA ALA A 11 33.23 27.66 27.36
C ALA A 11 33.28 27.47 25.83
N LEU A 12 34.46 27.18 25.27
CA LEU A 12 34.58 26.89 23.84
C LEU A 12 33.95 25.55 23.44
N ALA A 13 33.99 24.54 24.31
CA ALA A 13 33.35 23.23 24.05
C ALA A 13 31.82 23.31 23.99
N LEU A 14 31.22 24.26 24.72
CA LEU A 14 29.77 24.52 24.72
C LEU A 14 29.31 25.37 23.52
N LEU A 15 30.23 26.05 22.84
CA LEU A 15 29.96 26.87 21.65
C LEU A 15 30.17 26.12 20.33
N GLY A 16 30.43 24.80 20.40
CA GLY A 16 30.53 23.95 19.22
C GLY A 16 29.26 24.01 18.37
N PRO A 17 29.35 23.86 17.04
CA PRO A 17 28.19 23.92 16.16
C PRO A 17 27.15 22.88 16.60
N PRO A 18 25.83 23.17 16.45
CA PRO A 18 24.79 22.22 16.80
C PRO A 18 25.08 20.90 16.09
N ARG A 19 25.05 19.79 16.83
CA ARG A 19 25.18 18.45 16.25
C ARG A 19 24.07 18.31 15.23
N ARG A 20 24.42 18.34 13.94
CA ARG A 20 23.50 17.98 12.87
C ARG A 20 23.20 16.50 13.08
N THR A 21 22.05 16.18 13.65
CA THR A 21 21.41 14.89 13.38
C THR A 21 21.30 14.85 11.87
N ALA A 22 22.13 14.04 11.22
CA ALA A 22 21.91 13.71 9.82
C ALA A 22 20.49 13.15 9.78
N ALA A 23 19.56 13.87 9.15
CA ALA A 23 18.34 13.24 8.69
C ALA A 23 18.82 12.02 7.91
N GLN A 24 18.40 10.82 8.32
CA GLN A 24 18.62 9.64 7.50
C GLN A 24 18.03 10.01 6.14
N GLY A 25 18.91 10.24 5.15
CA GLY A 25 18.50 10.62 3.81
C GLY A 25 17.46 9.62 3.36
N GLY A 26 16.36 10.10 2.77
CA GLY A 26 15.22 9.27 2.39
C GLY A 26 15.72 7.98 1.75
N ALA A 27 15.44 6.85 2.40
CA ALA A 27 15.95 5.57 1.96
C ALA A 27 15.34 5.28 0.58
N GLU A 28 16.19 5.14 -0.43
CA GLU A 28 15.76 4.70 -1.74
C GLU A 28 15.56 3.17 -1.68
N VAL A 29 14.29 2.75 -1.72
CA VAL A 29 13.92 1.34 -1.63
C VAL A 29 13.69 0.79 -3.03
N TRP A 30 14.50 -0.21 -3.39
CA TRP A 30 14.38 -0.92 -4.67
C TRP A 30 13.86 -2.34 -4.44
N LEU A 31 12.78 -2.72 -5.14
CA LEU A 31 12.23 -4.07 -5.15
C LEU A 31 12.72 -4.80 -6.40
N ASN A 32 13.54 -5.84 -6.21
CA ASN A 32 14.00 -6.72 -7.28
C ASN A 32 13.31 -8.09 -7.17
N VAL A 33 12.36 -8.37 -8.07
CA VAL A 33 11.61 -9.63 -8.09
C VAL A 33 12.30 -10.63 -9.01
N GLN A 34 12.79 -11.73 -8.44
CA GLN A 34 13.32 -12.87 -9.21
C GLN A 34 12.19 -13.85 -9.55
N LYS A 35 12.26 -14.48 -10.73
CA LYS A 35 11.22 -15.40 -11.21
C LYS A 35 11.07 -16.61 -10.27
N GLY A 36 9.93 -16.72 -9.58
CA GLY A 36 9.51 -17.93 -8.86
C GLY A 36 9.21 -19.09 -9.82
N GLY A 37 9.65 -20.29 -9.47
CA GLY A 37 9.74 -21.46 -10.37
C GLY A 37 8.44 -22.23 -10.67
N GLY A 38 7.26 -21.59 -10.72
CA GLY A 38 5.98 -22.26 -10.97
C GLY A 38 5.00 -21.48 -11.87
N THR A 39 3.93 -22.14 -12.32
CA THR A 39 2.83 -21.49 -13.04
C THR A 39 2.09 -20.55 -12.09
N LYS A 40 1.94 -19.28 -12.50
CA LYS A 40 1.22 -18.26 -11.71
C LYS A 40 -0.25 -18.64 -11.57
N LEU A 41 -0.84 -18.38 -10.40
CA LEU A 41 -2.28 -18.48 -10.22
C LEU A 41 -2.96 -17.24 -10.81
N ASN A 42 -3.89 -17.44 -11.74
CA ASN A 42 -4.68 -16.33 -12.28
C ASN A 42 -5.80 -15.95 -11.30
N ILE A 43 -5.87 -14.68 -10.90
CA ILE A 43 -6.84 -14.14 -9.95
C ILE A 43 -7.42 -12.81 -10.45
N ALA A 44 -8.72 -12.59 -10.28
CA ALA A 44 -9.36 -11.31 -10.56
C ALA A 44 -9.35 -10.41 -9.31
N VAL A 45 -9.01 -9.13 -9.50
CA VAL A 45 -9.07 -8.11 -8.44
C VAL A 45 -9.99 -6.98 -8.92
N PRO A 46 -11.31 -7.13 -8.76
CA PRO A 46 -12.28 -6.06 -9.04
C PRO A 46 -12.13 -4.87 -8.09
N VAL A 47 -12.62 -3.72 -8.53
CA VAL A 47 -12.71 -2.51 -7.70
C VAL A 47 -13.40 -2.82 -6.37
N PHE A 48 -12.83 -2.33 -5.26
CA PHE A 48 -13.41 -2.57 -3.94
C PHE A 48 -14.68 -1.73 -3.76
N THR A 49 -15.71 -2.32 -3.16
CA THR A 49 -16.98 -1.63 -2.93
C THR A 49 -16.88 -0.70 -1.72
N VAL A 50 -17.05 0.60 -1.91
CA VAL A 50 -17.17 1.56 -0.79
C VAL A 50 -18.59 1.48 -0.23
N VAL A 51 -18.72 0.93 0.96
CA VAL A 51 -20.00 0.70 1.64
C VAL A 51 -20.45 1.95 2.41
N ARG A 52 -19.50 2.78 2.85
CA ARG A 52 -19.73 4.02 3.60
C ARG A 52 -18.51 4.94 3.46
N GLY A 53 -18.75 6.25 3.28
CA GLY A 53 -17.70 7.26 3.09
C GLY A 53 -17.89 8.04 1.77
N ALA A 54 -17.19 9.16 1.62
CA ALA A 54 -17.31 10.05 0.45
C ALA A 54 -16.16 9.95 -0.56
N ASP A 55 -15.20 9.04 -0.36
CA ASP A 55 -14.11 8.83 -1.31
C ASP A 55 -14.48 7.72 -2.29
N ALA A 56 -14.92 8.12 -3.49
CA ALA A 56 -15.24 7.21 -4.57
C ALA A 56 -13.99 6.58 -5.22
N GLY A 57 -12.80 7.17 -5.03
CA GLY A 57 -11.54 6.73 -5.63
C GLY A 57 -10.85 5.62 -4.83
N VAL A 58 -11.04 5.58 -3.50
CA VAL A 58 -10.34 4.62 -2.62
C VAL A 58 -10.50 3.17 -3.05
N GLY A 59 -11.68 2.78 -3.55
CA GLY A 59 -11.95 1.40 -3.95
C GLY A 59 -11.12 0.96 -5.14
N ARG A 60 -10.85 1.89 -6.07
CA ARG A 60 -9.98 1.65 -7.22
C ARG A 60 -8.51 1.58 -6.80
N VAL A 61 -8.08 2.50 -5.93
CA VAL A 61 -6.71 2.53 -5.41
C VAL A 61 -6.38 1.24 -4.67
N LEU A 62 -7.28 0.75 -3.82
CA LEU A 62 -7.07 -0.50 -3.07
C LEU A 62 -7.00 -1.73 -3.98
N ALA A 63 -7.84 -1.79 -5.02
CA ALA A 63 -7.77 -2.84 -6.02
C ALA A 63 -6.45 -2.80 -6.81
N GLU A 64 -5.97 -1.61 -7.16
CA GLU A 64 -4.69 -1.42 -7.85
C GLU A 64 -3.50 -1.85 -6.98
N VAL A 65 -3.43 -1.37 -5.73
CA VAL A 65 -2.39 -1.76 -4.77
C VAL A 65 -2.40 -3.27 -4.56
N THR A 66 -3.57 -3.86 -4.32
CA THR A 66 -3.70 -5.32 -4.13
C THR A 66 -3.24 -6.09 -5.37
N GLY A 67 -3.62 -5.64 -6.58
CA GLY A 67 -3.19 -6.26 -7.83
C GLY A 67 -1.68 -6.15 -8.06
N ASN A 68 -1.09 -5.02 -7.73
CA ASN A 68 0.35 -4.80 -7.82
C ASN A 68 1.10 -5.69 -6.82
N ASP A 69 0.67 -5.76 -5.57
CA ASP A 69 1.27 -6.62 -4.54
C ASP A 69 1.24 -8.09 -4.95
N LEU A 70 0.08 -8.58 -5.41
CA LEU A 70 -0.06 -9.94 -5.92
C LEU A 70 0.86 -10.22 -7.11
N THR A 71 0.98 -9.27 -8.03
CA THR A 71 1.90 -9.37 -9.17
C THR A 71 3.37 -9.44 -8.71
N TYR A 72 3.74 -8.62 -7.72
CA TYR A 72 5.10 -8.55 -7.17
C TYR A 72 5.52 -9.80 -6.41
N THR A 73 4.59 -10.56 -5.85
CA THR A 73 4.95 -11.88 -5.26
C THR A 73 5.55 -12.84 -6.28
N GLY A 74 5.31 -12.63 -7.57
CA GLY A 74 5.67 -13.58 -8.63
C GLY A 74 4.80 -14.84 -8.66
N LEU A 75 3.84 -14.98 -7.75
CA LEU A 75 2.95 -16.15 -7.61
C LEU A 75 1.63 -15.99 -8.35
N PHE A 76 1.20 -14.75 -8.62
CA PHE A 76 -0.10 -14.47 -9.22
C PHE A 76 0.02 -13.75 -10.56
N SER A 77 -0.99 -13.96 -11.41
CA SER A 77 -1.28 -13.20 -12.62
C SER A 77 -2.65 -12.57 -12.44
N VAL A 78 -2.74 -11.24 -12.51
CA VAL A 78 -3.93 -10.51 -12.08
C VAL A 78 -4.77 -10.07 -13.27
N VAL A 79 -6.06 -10.41 -13.26
CA VAL A 79 -7.08 -9.78 -14.09
C VAL A 79 -7.53 -8.51 -13.37
N SER A 80 -7.12 -7.36 -13.91
CA SER A 80 -7.35 -6.04 -13.32
C SER A 80 -8.36 -5.21 -14.13
N GLY A 81 -8.72 -4.03 -13.61
CA GLY A 81 -9.58 -3.09 -14.32
C GLY A 81 -11.06 -3.48 -14.36
N THR A 82 -11.47 -4.48 -13.57
CA THR A 82 -12.85 -4.97 -13.52
C THR A 82 -13.68 -4.18 -12.50
N ALA A 83 -14.97 -4.01 -12.80
CA ALA A 83 -15.89 -3.30 -11.93
C ALA A 83 -16.10 -4.04 -10.60
N ALA A 84 -16.57 -3.32 -9.58
CA ALA A 84 -16.93 -3.90 -8.30
C ALA A 84 -17.95 -5.02 -8.47
N LEU A 85 -17.79 -6.09 -7.69
CA LEU A 85 -18.78 -7.17 -7.69
C LEU A 85 -20.13 -6.64 -7.22
N PRO A 86 -21.23 -6.94 -7.93
CA PRO A 86 -22.55 -6.47 -7.58
C PRO A 86 -22.97 -7.02 -6.22
N ALA A 87 -23.33 -6.13 -5.30
CA ALA A 87 -23.96 -6.49 -4.05
C ALA A 87 -25.44 -6.84 -4.30
N ASP A 88 -25.96 -7.80 -3.54
CA ASP A 88 -27.40 -8.12 -3.45
C ASP A 88 -28.07 -8.53 -4.78
N ASN A 89 -27.30 -8.87 -5.81
CA ASN A 89 -27.80 -9.40 -7.09
C ASN A 89 -27.07 -10.69 -7.48
N PRO A 90 -27.61 -11.87 -7.10
CA PRO A 90 -26.98 -13.16 -7.37
C PRO A 90 -26.80 -13.48 -8.86
N ALA A 91 -27.70 -12.98 -9.72
CA ALA A 91 -27.60 -13.21 -11.16
C ALA A 91 -26.43 -12.42 -11.75
N ALA A 92 -26.31 -11.13 -11.40
CA ALA A 92 -25.21 -10.30 -11.83
C ALA A 92 -23.87 -10.78 -11.25
N LEU A 93 -23.85 -11.30 -10.00
CA LEU A 93 -22.66 -11.91 -9.42
C LEU A 93 -22.20 -13.14 -10.20
N ARG A 94 -23.12 -14.05 -10.55
CA ARG A 94 -22.78 -15.22 -11.38
C ARG A 94 -22.25 -14.85 -12.75
N GLN A 95 -22.80 -13.79 -13.36
CA GLN A 95 -22.29 -13.29 -14.63
C GLN A 95 -20.86 -12.76 -14.47
N ALA A 96 -20.60 -11.91 -13.47
CA ALA A 96 -19.26 -11.37 -13.22
C ALA A 96 -18.21 -12.48 -12.97
N LEU A 97 -18.58 -13.53 -12.22
CA LEU A 97 -17.69 -14.68 -12.00
C LEU A 97 -17.46 -15.49 -13.29
N THR A 98 -18.48 -15.64 -14.14
CA THR A 98 -18.33 -16.25 -15.47
C THR A 98 -17.38 -15.43 -16.34
N ASP A 99 -17.49 -14.11 -16.32
CA ASP A 99 -16.62 -13.22 -17.09
C ASP A 99 -15.16 -13.30 -16.59
N PHE A 100 -14.95 -13.42 -15.28
CA PHE A 100 -13.62 -13.64 -14.70
C PHE A 100 -13.04 -15.00 -15.12
N ALA A 101 -13.85 -16.06 -15.10
CA ALA A 101 -13.43 -17.37 -15.56
C ALA A 101 -13.07 -17.37 -17.06
N ALA A 102 -13.86 -16.66 -17.88
CA ALA A 102 -13.57 -16.46 -19.30
C ALA A 102 -12.27 -15.66 -19.54
N ALA A 103 -11.93 -14.73 -18.64
CA ALA A 103 -10.64 -14.05 -18.59
C ALA A 103 -9.50 -14.91 -17.99
N GLY A 104 -9.78 -16.17 -17.65
CA GLY A 104 -8.81 -17.14 -17.15
C GLY A 104 -8.52 -17.05 -15.65
N ALA A 105 -9.28 -16.27 -14.89
CA ALA A 105 -9.15 -16.21 -13.44
C ALA A 105 -9.77 -17.47 -12.79
N HIS A 106 -9.05 -18.04 -11.81
CA HIS A 106 -9.51 -19.19 -11.04
C HIS A 106 -10.12 -18.78 -9.69
N ALA A 107 -9.87 -17.54 -9.29
CA ALA A 107 -10.39 -16.93 -8.06
C ALA A 107 -10.66 -15.44 -8.30
N ALA A 108 -11.48 -14.84 -7.45
CA ALA A 108 -11.70 -13.40 -7.42
C ALA A 108 -11.57 -12.90 -5.97
N LEU A 109 -10.87 -11.78 -5.79
CA LEU A 109 -10.72 -11.12 -4.49
C LEU A 109 -11.71 -9.96 -4.39
N GLN A 110 -12.66 -10.07 -3.46
CA GLN A 110 -13.62 -9.01 -3.18
C GLN A 110 -13.16 -8.17 -1.98
N GLY A 111 -13.20 -6.85 -2.13
CA GLY A 111 -13.00 -5.91 -1.02
C GLY A 111 -14.23 -5.06 -0.74
N ARG A 112 -14.47 -4.78 0.55
CA ARG A 112 -15.48 -3.84 1.04
C ARG A 112 -14.82 -2.82 1.95
N VAL A 113 -15.07 -1.55 1.71
CA VAL A 113 -14.39 -0.44 2.39
C VAL A 113 -15.41 0.40 3.14
N THR A 114 -15.14 0.70 4.39
CA THR A 114 -15.88 1.67 5.18
C THR A 114 -14.90 2.73 5.66
N ILE A 115 -15.12 3.97 5.24
CA ILE A 115 -14.36 5.13 5.70
C ILE A 115 -15.13 5.72 6.87
N SER A 116 -14.56 5.59 8.05
CA SER A 116 -14.99 6.34 9.23
C SER A 116 -14.10 7.57 9.33
N ARG A 117 -14.67 8.74 9.64
CA ARG A 117 -13.83 9.88 10.04
C ARG A 117 -13.16 9.51 11.35
N ASP A 118 -11.88 9.85 11.50
CA ASP A 118 -11.30 9.88 12.84
C ASP A 118 -12.10 10.88 13.69
N ARG A 119 -12.33 10.45 14.92
CA ARG A 119 -12.87 11.26 16.02
C ARG A 119 -12.10 12.58 16.00
N ALA A 120 -12.82 13.70 15.96
CA ALA A 120 -12.22 15.00 16.19
C ALA A 120 -11.44 14.93 17.50
N GLU A 121 -10.12 15.00 17.43
CA GLU A 121 -9.34 15.43 18.59
C GLU A 121 -9.70 16.91 18.74
N GLY A 122 -10.50 17.18 19.77
CA GLY A 122 -10.87 18.52 20.19
C GLY A 122 -9.73 19.21 20.92
#